data_AF-A0A914S5H5-F1
#
_entry.id   AF-A0A914S5H5-F1
#
_cell.length_a   1.000
_cell.length_b   1.000
_cell.length_c   1.000
_cell.angle_alpha   90.00
_cell.angle_beta   90.00
_cell.angle_gamma   90.00
#
_symmetry.space_group_name_H-M   'P 1'
#
loop_
_entity.id
_entity.type
_entity.pdbx_description
1 polymer ?
#
loop_
_entity_poly.entity_id
_entity_poly.type
_entity_poly.pdbx_seq_one_letter_code
_entity_poly.pdbx_strand_id
1 'polypeptide(L)'
;MLFLGTNKYPSENEYSRYISSHGGITNAFTGSDHTNYHFDIAPDHLAVSLFPLCFIGALDRFVQFFLCPQFTESATEREVCAVDSENSNNLQNDQWRMIQLER
;
A
#
# COMPACT_ATOMS: atom_id res chain seq x y z
N MET A 1 3.04 -5.74 0.43
CA MET A 1 2.77 -6.22 1.80
C MET A 1 1.95 -5.27 2.68
N LEU A 2 2.32 -4.00 2.89
CA LEU A 2 1.58 -3.09 3.81
C LEU A 2 0.11 -2.89 3.44
N PHE A 3 -0.22 -3.03 2.15
CA PHE A 3 -1.59 -2.97 1.64
C PHE A 3 -2.45 -4.18 2.02
N LEU A 4 -1.85 -5.28 2.51
CA LEU A 4 -2.48 -6.60 2.69
C LEU A 4 -2.99 -6.84 4.12
N GLY A 5 -3.43 -5.79 4.81
CA GLY A 5 -4.07 -5.90 6.11
C GLY A 5 -3.22 -5.49 7.31
N THR A 6 -3.91 -5.02 8.33
CA THR A 6 -3.34 -4.50 9.59
C THR A 6 -4.16 -5.02 10.77
N ASN A 7 -3.65 -4.94 11.99
CA ASN A 7 -4.38 -5.47 13.16
C ASN A 7 -5.78 -4.85 13.35
N LYS A 8 -5.94 -3.54 13.08
CA LYS A 8 -7.23 -2.85 13.17
C LYS A 8 -8.15 -3.15 11.97
N TYR A 9 -7.54 -3.42 10.81
CA TYR A 9 -8.22 -3.68 9.54
C TYR A 9 -7.65 -4.95 8.90
N PRO A 10 -8.05 -6.15 9.36
CA PRO A 10 -7.36 -7.41 9.05
C PRO A 10 -7.69 -8.00 7.67
N SER A 11 -8.71 -7.49 6.98
CA SER A 11 -9.03 -7.96 5.64
C SER A 11 -8.02 -7.40 4.64
N GLU A 12 -7.40 -8.27 3.84
CA GLU A 12 -6.29 -7.91 2.94
C GLU A 12 -6.64 -6.84 1.90
N ASN A 13 -7.91 -6.71 1.53
CA ASN A 13 -8.37 -5.70 0.58
C ASN A 13 -9.20 -4.59 1.22
N GLU A 14 -9.19 -4.47 2.56
CA GLU A 14 -9.99 -3.46 3.25
C GLU A 14 -9.60 -2.04 2.80
N TYR A 15 -8.30 -1.74 2.77
CA TYR A 15 -7.83 -0.41 2.37
C TYR A 15 -8.12 -0.10 0.89
N SER A 16 -7.75 -1.00 -0.03
CA SER A 16 -7.97 -0.80 -1.46
C SER A 16 -9.45 -0.74 -1.83
N ARG A 17 -10.30 -1.57 -1.18
CA ARG A 17 -11.75 -1.51 -1.33
C ARG A 17 -12.31 -0.19 -0.82
N TYR A 18 -11.86 0.27 0.35
CA TYR A 18 -12.33 1.54 0.92
C TYR A 18 -11.98 2.73 0.02
N ILE A 19 -10.73 2.81 -0.45
CA ILE A 19 -10.31 3.90 -1.35
C ILE A 19 -11.13 3.89 -2.65
N SER A 20 -11.24 2.73 -3.31
CA SER A 20 -11.95 2.62 -4.59
C SER A 20 -13.47 2.83 -4.49
N SER A 21 -14.11 2.38 -3.40
CA SER A 21 -15.55 2.58 -3.19
C SER A 21 -15.95 4.04 -2.95
N HIS A 22 -14.98 4.89 -2.60
CA HIS A 22 -15.16 6.30 -2.31
C HIS A 22 -14.46 7.20 -3.35
N GLY A 23 -14.28 6.67 -4.56
CA GLY A 23 -13.80 7.43 -5.73
C GLY A 23 -12.33 7.83 -5.66
N GLY A 24 -11.52 7.17 -4.84
CA GLY A 24 -10.09 7.42 -4.72
C GLY A 24 -9.23 6.38 -5.44
N ILE A 25 -7.94 6.69 -5.52
CA ILE A 25 -6.87 5.82 -5.99
C ILE A 25 -5.71 5.82 -4.98
N THR A 26 -4.89 4.77 -5.01
CA THR A 26 -3.72 4.64 -4.15
C THR A 26 -2.58 3.97 -4.89
N ASN A 27 -1.35 4.33 -4.53
CA ASN A 27 -0.16 3.69 -5.05
C ASN A 27 1.00 3.83 -4.05
N ALA A 28 2.10 3.12 -4.33
CA ALA A 28 3.35 3.26 -3.63
C ALA A 28 4.51 2.95 -4.57
N PHE A 29 5.69 3.49 -4.25
CA PHE A 29 6.92 3.10 -4.92
C PHE A 29 8.09 3.12 -3.94
N THR A 30 9.11 2.33 -4.25
CA THR A 30 10.35 2.27 -3.47
C THR A 30 11.49 2.82 -4.33
N GLY A 31 12.03 3.96 -3.92
CA GLY A 31 13.27 4.52 -4.45
C GLY A 31 14.50 3.90 -3.78
N SER A 32 15.68 4.47 -4.04
CA SER A 32 16.93 4.01 -3.41
C SER A 32 17.04 4.36 -1.92
N ASP A 33 16.46 5.49 -1.50
CA ASP A 33 16.62 6.09 -0.18
C ASP A 33 15.28 6.39 0.52
N HIS A 34 14.16 6.09 -0.13
CA HIS A 34 12.83 6.32 0.42
C HIS A 34 11.81 5.31 -0.11
N THR A 35 10.78 5.09 0.68
CA THR A 35 9.55 4.43 0.24
C THR A 35 8.42 5.43 0.37
N ASN A 36 7.68 5.64 -0.71
CA ASN A 36 6.57 6.57 -0.75
C ASN A 36 5.25 5.81 -0.83
N TYR A 37 4.30 6.17 0.02
CA TYR A 37 2.92 5.69 -0.02
C TYR A 37 2.00 6.90 -0.14
N HIS A 38 1.02 6.84 -1.04
CA HIS A 38 0.08 7.94 -1.26
C HIS A 38 -1.29 7.44 -1.71
N PHE A 39 -2.30 8.28 -1.49
CA PHE A 39 -3.66 8.07 -1.96
C PHE A 39 -4.38 9.40 -2.14
N ASP A 40 -5.43 9.38 -2.93
CA ASP A 40 -6.48 10.39 -2.93
C ASP A 40 -7.83 9.76 -2.57
N ILE A 41 -8.77 10.60 -2.14
CA ILE A 41 -10.15 10.20 -1.84
C ILE A 41 -11.03 11.45 -1.79
N ALA A 42 -12.34 11.28 -1.96
CA ALA A 42 -13.28 12.36 -1.73
C ALA A 42 -13.17 12.92 -0.29
N PRO A 43 -13.25 14.26 -0.10
CA PRO A 43 -12.97 14.91 1.19
C PRO A 43 -13.75 14.35 2.39
N ASP A 44 -15.02 13.99 2.17
CA ASP A 44 -15.92 13.46 3.22
C ASP A 44 -15.47 12.10 3.80
N HIS A 45 -14.52 11.42 3.15
CA HIS A 45 -14.01 10.11 3.54
C HIS A 45 -12.53 10.11 3.97
N LEU A 46 -11.87 11.28 3.94
CA LEU A 46 -10.45 11.40 4.29
C LEU A 46 -10.21 11.07 5.77
N ALA A 47 -10.82 11.84 6.65
CA ALA A 47 -10.79 11.64 8.09
C ALA A 47 -12.05 12.23 8.70
N VAL A 48 -12.95 11.37 9.18
CA VAL A 48 -14.12 11.80 9.94
C VAL A 48 -13.77 11.70 11.42
N SER A 49 -13.84 12.82 12.13
CA SER A 49 -13.75 12.83 13.58
C SER A 49 -15.15 12.61 14.15
N LEU A 50 -15.34 11.49 14.85
CA LEU A 50 -16.51 11.31 15.71
C LEU A 50 -16.08 11.48 17.18
N PHE A 51 -16.86 12.27 17.92
CA PHE A 51 -16.60 12.54 19.33
C PHE A 51 -16.83 11.27 20.17
N PRO A 52 -15.93 10.91 21.11
CA PRO A 52 -14.67 11.58 21.43
C PRO A 52 -13.50 10.99 20.62
N LEU A 53 -12.81 11.85 19.87
CA LEU A 53 -11.50 11.64 19.23
C LEU A 53 -11.26 10.28 18.53
N CYS A 54 -12.24 9.72 17.84
CA CYS A 54 -12.04 8.58 16.94
C CYS A 54 -11.86 9.11 15.52
N PHE A 55 -10.66 8.94 14.96
CA PHE A 55 -10.41 9.13 13.54
C PHE A 55 -10.86 7.85 12.81
N ILE A 56 -11.82 7.98 11.91
CA ILE A 56 -12.23 6.91 11.00
C ILE A 56 -12.13 7.41 9.56
N GLY A 57 -11.86 6.50 8.62
CA GLY A 57 -11.84 6.83 7.19
C GLY A 57 -10.61 6.28 6.49
N ALA A 58 -10.18 6.96 5.43
CA ALA A 58 -9.01 6.58 4.65
C ALA A 58 -7.70 6.79 5.43
N LEU A 59 -7.56 7.94 6.11
CA LEU A 59 -6.34 8.27 6.83
C LEU A 59 -6.08 7.32 8.01
N ASP A 60 -7.13 6.93 8.73
CA ASP A 60 -6.99 5.97 9.84
C ASP A 60 -6.51 4.61 9.34
N ARG A 61 -7.08 4.10 8.23
CA ARG A 61 -6.61 2.86 7.59
C ARG A 61 -5.17 2.98 7.10
N PHE A 62 -4.82 4.10 6.48
CA PHE A 62 -3.48 4.38 5.96
C PHE A 62 -2.42 4.39 7.06
N VAL A 63 -2.70 5.06 8.18
CA VAL A 63 -1.75 5.16 9.31
C VAL A 63 -1.44 3.78 9.91
N GLN A 64 -2.39 2.84 9.88
CA GLN A 64 -2.14 1.48 10.40
C GLN A 64 -1.02 0.74 9.67
N PHE A 65 -0.68 1.13 8.43
CA PHE A 65 0.45 0.55 7.68
C PHE A 65 1.77 0.72 8.44
N PHE A 66 1.89 1.82 9.19
CA PHE A 66 3.10 2.20 9.91
C PHE A 66 3.04 1.86 11.41
N LEU A 67 1.92 1.28 11.87
CA LEU A 67 1.73 0.89 13.27
C LEU A 67 1.85 -0.62 13.44
N CYS A 68 0.90 -1.37 12.86
CA CYS A 68 0.75 -2.81 13.10
C CYS A 68 0.30 -3.56 11.82
N PRO A 69 1.12 -3.58 10.75
CA PRO A 69 0.89 -4.43 9.60
C PRO A 69 1.00 -5.92 10.00
N GLN A 70 0.17 -6.78 9.39
CA GLN A 70 0.08 -8.17 9.83
C GLN A 70 1.17 -9.08 9.25
N PHE A 71 1.61 -8.83 8.01
CA PHE A 71 2.58 -9.67 7.30
C PHE A 71 2.26 -11.17 7.41
N THR A 72 1.00 -11.56 7.15
CA THR A 72 0.61 -12.96 7.25
C THR A 72 1.45 -13.82 6.29
N GLU A 73 1.75 -15.05 6.69
CA GLU A 73 2.58 -15.97 5.91
C GLU A 73 2.01 -16.17 4.50
N SER A 74 0.72 -16.47 4.39
CA SER A 74 0.03 -16.65 3.10
C SER A 74 0.05 -15.40 2.21
N ALA A 75 -0.07 -14.19 2.78
CA ALA A 75 0.04 -12.95 2.00
C ALA A 75 1.48 -12.71 1.54
N THR A 76 2.45 -13.04 2.39
CA THR A 76 3.88 -12.88 2.10
C THR A 76 4.31 -13.75 0.93
N GLU A 77 3.93 -15.03 0.94
CA GLU A 77 4.24 -15.97 -0.14
C GLU A 77 3.71 -15.47 -1.50
N ARG A 78 2.45 -15.00 -1.53
CA ARG A 78 1.84 -14.47 -2.76
C ARG A 78 2.50 -13.18 -3.23
N GLU A 79 2.84 -12.28 -2.32
CA GLU A 79 3.47 -11.01 -2.67
C GLU A 79 4.89 -11.24 -3.22
N VAL A 80 5.64 -12.22 -2.69
CA VAL A 80 6.96 -12.59 -3.24
C VAL A 80 6.81 -13.02 -4.70
N CYS A 81 5.79 -13.80 -5.04
CA CYS A 81 5.51 -14.16 -6.43
C CYS A 81 5.16 -12.93 -7.29
N ALA A 82 4.43 -11.95 -6.74
CA ALA A 82 4.11 -10.72 -7.45
C ALA A 82 5.36 -9.88 -7.74
N VAL A 83 6.26 -9.73 -6.77
CA VAL A 83 7.53 -9.02 -6.91
C VAL A 83 8.45 -9.72 -7.92
N ASP A 84 8.52 -11.05 -7.88
CA ASP A 84 9.29 -11.83 -8.87
C ASP A 84 8.76 -11.63 -10.29
N SER A 85 7.42 -11.58 -10.45
CA SER A 85 6.79 -11.28 -11.74
C SER A 85 7.10 -9.87 -12.22
N GLU A 86 7.08 -8.87 -11.33
CA GLU A 86 7.45 -7.48 -11.65
C GLU A 86 8.90 -7.41 -12.13
N ASN A 87 9.84 -8.02 -11.40
CA ASN A 87 11.24 -8.07 -11.79
C ASN A 87 11.44 -8.78 -13.14
N SER A 88 10.76 -9.92 -13.35
CA SER A 88 10.80 -10.67 -14.60
C SER A 88 10.37 -9.82 -15.81
N ASN A 89 9.33 -9.00 -15.64
CA ASN A 89 8.88 -8.06 -16.68
C ASN A 89 9.92 -6.97 -16.99
N ASN A 90 10.74 -6.60 -16.00
CA ASN A 90 11.76 -5.56 -16.14
C ASN A 90 13.09 -6.06 -16.73
N LEU A 91 13.34 -7.37 -16.81
CA LEU A 91 14.62 -7.95 -17.28
C LEU A 91 15.03 -7.52 -18.69
N GLN A 92 14.05 -7.27 -19.57
CA GLN A 92 14.26 -6.87 -20.96
C GLN A 92 14.06 -5.36 -21.18
N ASN A 93 13.88 -4.58 -20.12
CA ASN A 93 13.72 -3.13 -20.20
C ASN A 93 15.09 -2.45 -20.05
N ASP A 94 15.55 -1.76 -21.09
CA ASP A 94 16.86 -1.11 -21.09
C ASP A 94 17.02 -0.04 -20.00
N GLN A 95 15.97 0.68 -19.61
CA GLN A 95 16.05 1.63 -18.50
C GLN A 95 16.40 0.93 -17.19
N TRP A 96 15.72 -0.19 -16.89
CA TRP A 96 15.98 -0.99 -15.71
C TRP A 96 17.37 -1.66 -15.75
N ARG A 97 17.79 -2.14 -16.92
CA ARG A 97 19.12 -2.73 -17.13
C ARG A 97 20.23 -1.70 -16.88
N MET A 98 20.07 -0.48 -17.35
CA MET A 98 21.02 0.61 -17.12
C MET A 98 21.10 0.98 -15.63
N ILE A 99 19.96 1.14 -14.96
CA ILE A 99 19.92 1.41 -13.51
C ILE A 99 20.67 0.34 -12.71
N GLN A 100 20.55 -0.93 -13.10
CA GLN A 100 21.24 -2.03 -12.42
C GLN A 100 22.76 -2.06 -12.67
N LEU A 101 23.23 -1.54 -13.82
CA LEU A 101 24.66 -1.42 -14.13
C LEU A 101 25.33 -0.26 -13.38
N GLU A 102 24.57 0.79 -13.07
CA GLU A 102 25.04 1.98 -12.34
C GLU A 102 25.13 1.78 -10.83
N ARG A 103 24.64 0.65 -10.30
CA ARG A 103 24.70 0.25 -8.89
C ARG A 103 25.88 -0.66 -8.59
#